data_AF-A0A2U0S945-F1
#
_entry.id   AF-A0A2U0S945-F1
#
_cell.length_a   1.000
_cell.length_b   1.000
_cell.length_c   1.000
_cell.angle_alpha   90.00
_cell.angle_beta   90.00
_cell.angle_gamma   90.00
#
_symmetry.space_group_name_H-M   'P 1'
#
loop_
_entity.id
_entity.type
_entity.pdbx_description
1 polymer ?
#
loop_
_entity_poly.entity_id
_entity_poly.type
_entity_poly.pdbx_seq_one_letter_code
_entity_poly.pdbx_strand_id
1 'polypeptide(L)'
;MSNGGETQVLTSNLNKYASFVGNQSHFGKTTVLFTECDISPYESGIWMSWGSDGNGVSSASANFTLVFNTIDSETEMEHATNITTSINVDGTYSLLEETNKQVNITCNVLNEDKPALAQNITLAYDYDGSLGTQDWIQVDSPTITDCGNGTYTIVFNADTQTRTAPLHISTQVHDMRDVFVMANATCVEV
;
A
#
# COMPACT_ATOMS: atom_id res chain seq x y z
N MET A 1 -2.99 9.95 3.13
CA MET A 1 -1.81 9.09 2.88
C MET A 1 -1.29 9.48 1.50
N SER A 2 0.01 9.64 1.30
CA SER A 2 0.51 10.05 -0.02
C SER A 2 0.44 8.87 -0.99
N ASN A 3 0.07 9.13 -2.24
CA ASN A 3 0.19 8.18 -3.36
C ASN A 3 1.68 8.04 -3.73
N GLY A 4 2.53 7.61 -2.79
CA GLY A 4 3.99 7.54 -2.96
C GLY A 4 4.70 8.90 -2.95
N GLY A 5 4.10 9.95 -2.37
CA GLY A 5 4.68 11.30 -2.26
C GLY A 5 5.46 11.54 -0.96
N GLU A 6 6.08 12.72 -0.83
CA GLU A 6 6.96 13.08 0.29
C GLU A 6 6.36 12.84 1.69
N THR A 7 7.19 12.35 2.62
CA THR A 7 6.80 12.03 4.01
C THR A 7 6.33 13.24 4.82
N GLN A 8 6.75 14.44 4.43
CA GLN A 8 6.36 15.73 5.03
C GLN A 8 4.84 16.03 4.92
N VAL A 9 4.11 15.22 4.14
CA VAL A 9 2.66 15.34 3.97
C VAL A 9 1.90 14.93 5.24
N LEU A 10 2.39 13.99 6.07
CA LEU A 10 1.65 13.54 7.25
C LEU A 10 1.49 14.65 8.29
N THR A 11 2.59 15.22 8.78
CA THR A 11 2.58 16.28 9.79
C THR A 11 1.73 17.47 9.35
N SER A 12 1.85 17.87 8.08
CA SER A 12 1.04 18.95 7.51
C SER A 12 -0.46 18.62 7.55
N ASN A 13 -0.84 17.39 7.20
CA ASN A 13 -2.22 16.95 7.24
C ASN A 13 -2.76 16.83 8.67
N LEU A 14 -1.96 16.32 9.61
CA LEU A 14 -2.34 16.24 11.02
C LEU A 14 -2.55 17.64 11.63
N ASN A 15 -1.70 18.61 11.27
CA ASN A 15 -1.89 20.00 11.66
C ASN A 15 -3.18 20.61 11.10
N LYS A 16 -3.51 20.34 9.82
CA LYS A 16 -4.78 20.78 9.21
C LYS A 16 -5.98 20.15 9.91
N TYR A 17 -5.92 18.85 10.22
CA TYR A 17 -6.95 18.14 10.96
C TYR A 17 -7.14 18.73 12.37
N ALA A 18 -6.04 18.91 13.12
CA ALA A 18 -6.08 19.50 14.45
C ALA A 18 -6.69 20.91 14.44
N SER A 19 -6.35 21.72 13.43
CA SER A 19 -6.92 23.06 13.23
C SER A 19 -8.41 23.01 12.90
N PHE A 20 -8.83 22.08 12.04
CA PHE A 20 -10.24 21.89 11.67
C PHE A 20 -11.09 21.51 12.89
N VAL A 21 -10.63 20.54 13.68
CA VAL A 21 -11.31 20.10 14.90
C VAL A 21 -11.30 21.19 15.96
N GLY A 22 -10.16 21.89 16.15
CA GLY A 22 -10.05 22.97 17.12
C GLY A 22 -10.97 24.17 16.83
N ASN A 23 -11.33 24.38 15.56
CA ASN A 23 -12.32 25.39 15.16
C ASN A 23 -13.77 24.97 15.49
N GLN A 24 -14.02 23.70 15.80
CA GLN A 24 -15.33 23.23 16.28
C GLN A 24 -15.47 23.55 17.78
N SER A 25 -16.04 24.72 18.09
CA SER A 25 -16.08 25.28 19.45
C SER A 25 -17.49 25.44 20.04
N HIS A 26 -18.49 24.72 19.49
CA HIS A 26 -19.89 24.94 19.82
C HIS A 26 -20.25 24.78 21.31
N PHE A 27 -19.47 24.03 22.10
CA PHE A 27 -19.75 23.77 23.53
C PHE A 27 -18.54 23.90 24.46
N GLY A 28 -17.40 24.39 23.94
CA GLY A 28 -16.14 24.39 24.66
C GLY A 28 -14.97 24.57 23.69
N LYS A 29 -13.77 24.77 24.22
CA LYS A 29 -12.54 24.78 23.42
C LYS A 29 -12.09 23.36 23.22
N THR A 30 -12.02 22.93 21.96
CA THR A 30 -11.44 21.66 21.56
C THR A 30 -10.00 21.87 21.12
N THR A 31 -9.08 21.04 21.58
CA THR A 31 -7.68 21.03 21.14
C THR A 31 -7.28 19.60 20.79
N VAL A 32 -6.66 19.41 19.63
CA VAL A 32 -6.09 18.12 19.24
C VAL A 32 -4.58 18.26 19.30
N LEU A 33 -3.95 17.45 20.13
CA LEU A 33 -2.51 17.23 20.16
C LEU A 33 -2.21 15.90 19.47
N PHE A 34 -1.07 15.81 18.80
CA PHE A 34 -0.64 14.56 18.18
C PHE A 34 0.87 14.40 18.25
N THR A 35 1.30 13.15 18.23
CA THR A 35 2.71 12.75 18.13
C THR A 35 2.80 11.63 17.11
N GLU A 36 3.62 11.83 16.09
CA GLU A 36 3.88 10.83 15.05
C GLU A 36 4.66 9.64 15.64
N CYS A 37 4.37 8.43 15.16
CA CYS A 37 5.12 7.24 15.58
C CYS A 37 6.55 7.29 15.00
N ASP A 38 7.56 7.27 15.84
CA ASP A 38 8.98 7.28 15.41
C ASP A 38 9.75 6.05 15.93
N ILE A 39 9.01 4.95 16.07
CA ILE A 39 9.56 3.64 16.45
C ILE A 39 9.69 2.82 15.16
N SER A 40 10.89 2.30 14.91
CA SER A 40 11.16 1.41 13.77
C SER A 40 10.06 0.35 13.63
N PRO A 41 9.49 0.16 12.42
CA PRO A 41 9.98 0.64 11.11
C PRO A 41 9.47 2.03 10.68
N TYR A 42 8.78 2.77 11.55
CA TYR A 42 8.28 4.11 11.21
C TYR A 42 9.40 5.17 11.30
N GLU A 43 9.34 6.13 10.39
CA GLU A 43 10.10 7.37 10.40
C GLU A 43 9.12 8.53 10.24
N SER A 44 9.04 9.41 11.26
CA SER A 44 8.07 10.52 11.30
C SER A 44 6.63 10.08 11.02
N GLY A 45 6.21 8.97 11.63
CA GLY A 45 4.86 8.43 11.53
C GLY A 45 4.56 7.69 10.25
N ILE A 46 5.49 7.58 9.30
CA ILE A 46 5.31 6.86 8.03
C ILE A 46 6.19 5.61 8.00
N TRP A 47 5.63 4.52 7.51
CA TRP A 47 6.38 3.32 7.15
C TRP A 47 6.03 2.91 5.72
N MET A 48 7.02 2.95 4.84
CA MET A 48 6.92 2.42 3.48
C MET A 48 7.98 1.35 3.28
N SER A 49 7.56 0.17 2.83
CA SER A 49 8.44 -0.92 2.50
C SER A 49 7.93 -1.59 1.24
N TRP A 50 8.57 -1.31 0.11
CA TRP A 50 8.21 -1.89 -1.18
C TRP A 50 9.33 -2.85 -1.57
N GLY A 51 9.17 -4.11 -1.17
CA GLY A 51 10.17 -5.16 -1.32
C GLY A 51 10.17 -5.82 -2.70
N SER A 52 11.17 -6.67 -2.94
CA SER A 52 11.29 -7.55 -4.11
C SER A 52 11.00 -9.02 -3.79
N ASP A 53 10.54 -9.29 -2.58
CA ASP A 53 10.20 -10.60 -2.03
C ASP A 53 8.69 -10.88 -2.07
N GLY A 54 7.93 -10.08 -2.83
CA GLY A 54 6.48 -10.15 -2.90
C GLY A 54 5.76 -9.36 -1.81
N ASN A 55 6.45 -8.77 -0.84
CA ASN A 55 5.83 -8.05 0.27
C ASN A 55 5.90 -6.53 0.06
N GLY A 56 4.76 -5.87 0.28
CA GLY A 56 4.63 -4.42 0.21
C GLY A 56 3.86 -3.89 1.41
N VAL A 57 4.31 -2.78 1.99
CA VAL A 57 3.62 -2.09 3.09
C VAL A 57 3.64 -0.58 2.87
N SER A 58 2.49 0.04 3.08
CA SER A 58 2.33 1.48 3.24
C SER A 58 1.51 1.75 4.49
N SER A 59 2.09 2.46 5.46
CA SER A 59 1.48 2.71 6.75
C SER A 59 1.71 4.13 7.26
N ALA A 60 0.72 4.66 7.98
CA ALA A 60 0.87 5.86 8.80
C ALA A 60 0.34 5.64 10.21
N SER A 61 1.08 6.11 11.21
CA SER A 61 0.76 5.93 12.62
C SER A 61 1.03 7.20 13.43
N ALA A 62 0.06 7.58 14.26
CA ALA A 62 0.17 8.70 15.20
C ALA A 62 -0.69 8.48 16.44
N ASN A 63 -0.20 9.00 17.56
CA ASN A 63 -0.96 9.09 18.81
C ASN A 63 -1.63 10.45 18.88
N PHE A 64 -2.84 10.49 19.41
CA PHE A 64 -3.65 11.68 19.54
C PHE A 64 -4.13 11.85 20.96
N THR A 65 -4.12 13.09 21.44
CA THR A 65 -4.78 13.51 22.66
C THR A 65 -5.79 14.59 22.29
N LEU A 66 -7.07 14.27 22.45
CA LEU A 66 -8.16 15.23 22.31
C LEU A 66 -8.45 15.83 23.69
N VAL A 67 -8.27 17.14 23.81
CA VAL A 67 -8.57 17.91 25.01
C VAL A 67 -9.81 18.74 24.76
N PHE A 68 -10.83 18.57 25.61
CA PHE A 68 -12.07 19.33 25.56
C PHE A 68 -12.28 20.11 26.85
N ASN A 69 -12.26 21.44 26.72
CA ASN A 69 -12.30 22.36 27.86
C ASN A 69 -13.57 23.21 27.83
N THR A 70 -14.33 23.13 28.92
CA THR A 70 -15.44 24.03 29.21
C THR A 70 -15.06 24.99 30.34
N ILE A 71 -16.01 25.79 30.80
CA ILE A 71 -15.79 26.69 31.94
C ILE A 71 -15.54 25.90 33.24
N ASP A 72 -16.21 24.75 33.39
CA ASP A 72 -16.28 24.02 34.66
C ASP A 72 -15.62 22.64 34.61
N SER A 73 -15.14 22.20 33.44
CA SER A 73 -14.59 20.86 33.26
C SER A 73 -13.55 20.79 32.15
N GLU A 74 -12.57 19.92 32.34
CA GLU A 74 -11.62 19.46 31.33
C GLU A 74 -11.80 17.95 31.15
N THR A 75 -11.77 17.49 29.90
CA THR A 75 -11.84 16.07 29.58
C THR A 75 -10.81 15.76 28.51
N GLU A 76 -10.03 14.73 28.75
CA GLU A 76 -9.00 14.26 27.83
C GLU A 76 -9.33 12.87 27.32
N MET A 77 -9.11 12.64 26.03
CA MET A 77 -9.25 11.33 25.40
C MET A 77 -8.01 11.05 24.57
N GLU A 78 -7.30 9.98 24.93
CA GLU A 78 -6.14 9.50 24.21
C GLU A 78 -6.50 8.33 23.30
N HIS A 79 -5.95 8.32 22.09
CA HIS A 79 -6.04 7.16 21.20
C HIS A 79 -4.86 7.11 20.24
N ALA A 80 -4.52 5.90 19.80
CA ALA A 80 -3.58 5.66 18.71
C ALA A 80 -4.36 5.37 17.43
N THR A 81 -3.94 5.95 16.30
CA THR A 81 -4.46 5.61 14.98
C THR A 81 -3.34 5.04 14.15
N ASN A 82 -3.56 3.87 13.58
CA ASN A 82 -2.68 3.25 12.60
C ASN A 82 -3.51 2.91 11.35
N ILE A 83 -3.07 3.42 10.19
CA ILE A 83 -3.66 3.12 8.90
C ILE A 83 -2.58 2.41 8.08
N THR A 84 -2.73 1.11 7.90
CA THR A 84 -1.79 0.25 7.19
C THR A 84 -2.51 -0.41 6.03
N THR A 85 -1.88 -0.42 4.87
CA THR A 85 -2.20 -1.33 3.77
C THR A 85 -0.95 -2.15 3.47
N SER A 86 -1.10 -3.48 3.41
CA SER A 86 -0.04 -4.38 3.00
C SER A 86 -0.51 -5.32 1.90
N ILE A 87 0.43 -5.74 1.07
CA ILE A 87 0.20 -6.75 0.04
C ILE A 87 1.24 -7.85 0.10
N ASN A 88 0.81 -9.07 -0.19
CA ASN A 88 1.67 -10.22 -0.44
C ASN A 88 1.38 -10.73 -1.85
N VAL A 89 2.41 -10.83 -2.68
CA VAL A 89 2.32 -11.12 -4.11
C VAL A 89 3.17 -12.34 -4.43
N ASP A 90 2.50 -13.39 -4.88
CA ASP A 90 3.13 -14.62 -5.37
C ASP A 90 2.83 -14.78 -6.87
N GLY A 91 3.83 -15.18 -7.65
CA GLY A 91 3.69 -15.35 -9.09
C GLY A 91 4.24 -16.68 -9.57
N THR A 92 3.54 -17.30 -10.51
CA THR A 92 4.03 -18.43 -11.29
C THR A 92 3.86 -18.16 -12.78
N TYR A 93 4.62 -18.87 -13.61
CA TYR A 93 4.42 -18.82 -15.05
C TYR A 93 4.63 -20.18 -15.70
N SER A 94 3.95 -20.41 -16.82
CA SER A 94 4.22 -21.53 -17.72
C SER A 94 4.73 -21.00 -19.05
N LEU A 95 5.72 -21.69 -19.62
CA LEU A 95 6.25 -21.33 -20.93
C LEU A 95 5.23 -21.66 -22.03
N LEU A 96 4.95 -20.68 -22.88
CA LEU A 96 4.24 -20.88 -24.13
C LEU A 96 5.27 -21.05 -25.27
N GLU A 97 4.89 -20.66 -26.49
CA GLU A 97 5.80 -20.66 -27.64
C GLU A 97 6.83 -19.53 -27.54
N GLU A 98 8.06 -19.84 -27.95
CA GLU A 98 9.19 -18.90 -27.98
C GLU A 98 9.44 -18.21 -26.63
N THR A 99 9.14 -16.92 -26.55
CA THR A 99 9.38 -15.98 -25.45
C THR A 99 8.15 -15.68 -24.61
N ASN A 100 6.98 -16.18 -25.03
CA ASN A 100 5.72 -15.94 -24.36
C ASN A 100 5.56 -16.81 -23.11
N LYS A 101 4.98 -16.23 -22.07
CA LYS A 101 4.73 -16.86 -20.77
C LYS A 101 3.29 -16.58 -20.36
N GLN A 102 2.56 -17.61 -19.94
CA GLN A 102 1.29 -17.41 -19.25
C GLN A 102 1.58 -17.24 -17.77
N VAL A 103 1.19 -16.10 -17.20
CA VAL A 103 1.51 -15.69 -15.84
C VAL A 103 0.27 -15.81 -14.97
N ASN A 104 0.43 -16.39 -13.78
CA ASN A 104 -0.59 -16.49 -12.76
C ASN A 104 -0.08 -15.84 -11.48
N ILE A 105 -0.81 -14.87 -10.95
CA ILE A 105 -0.44 -14.16 -9.72
C ILE A 105 -1.54 -14.35 -8.70
N THR A 106 -1.13 -14.53 -7.45
CA THR A 106 -1.98 -14.40 -6.27
C THR A 106 -1.53 -13.15 -5.52
N CYS A 107 -2.43 -12.20 -5.32
CA CYS A 107 -2.20 -11.00 -4.53
C CYS A 107 -3.15 -11.00 -3.33
N ASN A 108 -2.60 -10.91 -2.12
CA ASN A 108 -3.37 -10.77 -0.89
C ASN A 108 -3.26 -9.33 -0.40
N VAL A 109 -4.38 -8.65 -0.22
CA VAL A 109 -4.47 -7.27 0.24
C VAL A 109 -4.99 -7.25 1.67
N LEU A 110 -4.28 -6.56 2.55
CA LEU A 110 -4.63 -6.46 3.96
C LEU A 110 -4.65 -5.01 4.44
N ASN A 111 -5.62 -4.71 5.31
CA ASN A 111 -5.71 -3.49 6.10
C ASN A 111 -5.51 -3.85 7.56
N GLU A 112 -4.51 -3.27 8.21
CA GLU A 112 -4.16 -3.58 9.61
C GLU A 112 -4.13 -5.10 9.89
N ASP A 113 -3.44 -5.84 9.02
CA ASP A 113 -3.28 -7.31 9.03
C ASP A 113 -4.57 -8.12 8.85
N LYS A 114 -5.66 -7.48 8.41
CA LYS A 114 -6.93 -8.13 8.10
C LYS A 114 -7.23 -8.06 6.61
N PRO A 115 -7.84 -9.10 6.02
CA PRO A 115 -8.20 -9.06 4.61
C PRO A 115 -9.01 -7.82 4.22
N ALA A 116 -8.65 -7.21 3.10
CA ALA A 116 -9.26 -5.98 2.61
C ALA A 116 -9.46 -6.02 1.09
N LEU A 117 -10.44 -5.25 0.61
CA LEU A 117 -10.69 -5.13 -0.81
C LEU A 117 -9.79 -4.06 -1.43
N ALA A 118 -9.34 -4.32 -2.65
CA ALA A 118 -8.67 -3.36 -3.52
C ALA A 118 -9.68 -2.55 -4.33
N GLN A 119 -9.43 -1.25 -4.44
CA GLN A 119 -10.12 -0.39 -5.40
C GLN A 119 -9.58 -0.61 -6.81
N ASN A 120 -8.25 -0.75 -6.95
CA ASN A 120 -7.59 -1.07 -8.21
C ASN A 120 -6.33 -1.89 -7.97
N ILE A 121 -5.94 -2.65 -9.01
CA ILE A 121 -4.67 -3.36 -9.08
C ILE A 121 -4.10 -3.11 -10.47
N THR A 122 -2.87 -2.61 -10.54
CA THR A 122 -2.12 -2.45 -11.79
C THR A 122 -0.85 -3.29 -11.72
N LEU A 123 -0.45 -3.84 -12.87
CA LEU A 123 0.70 -4.73 -12.98
C LEU A 123 1.64 -4.27 -14.08
N ALA A 124 2.92 -4.52 -13.86
CA ALA A 124 3.94 -4.47 -14.88
C ALA A 124 4.84 -5.70 -14.76
N TYR A 125 5.48 -6.09 -15.85
CA TYR A 125 6.50 -7.14 -15.85
C TYR A 125 7.77 -6.64 -16.55
N ASP A 126 8.90 -7.21 -16.16
CA ASP A 126 10.19 -6.89 -16.76
C ASP A 126 10.40 -7.68 -18.07
N TYR A 127 10.81 -6.99 -19.13
CA TYR A 127 11.06 -7.57 -20.44
C TYR A 127 12.37 -8.38 -20.49
N ASP A 128 13.47 -7.89 -19.91
CA ASP A 128 14.81 -8.46 -20.13
C ASP A 128 15.28 -9.43 -19.03
N GLY A 129 14.56 -9.48 -17.90
CA GLY A 129 14.87 -10.34 -16.76
C GLY A 129 15.96 -9.76 -15.85
N SER A 130 16.23 -8.45 -15.94
CA SER A 130 17.17 -7.71 -15.12
C SER A 130 16.47 -6.64 -14.26
N LEU A 131 16.62 -6.77 -12.95
CA LEU A 131 16.19 -5.75 -11.97
C LEU A 131 16.99 -4.43 -12.06
N GLY A 132 18.09 -4.39 -12.82
CA GLY A 132 18.95 -3.22 -12.96
C GLY A 132 18.57 -2.28 -14.12
N THR A 133 17.68 -2.74 -15.00
CA THR A 133 17.18 -2.02 -16.18
C THR A 133 15.72 -1.65 -15.96
N GLN A 134 15.31 -0.46 -16.42
CA GLN A 134 13.93 0.01 -16.29
C GLN A 134 13.12 -0.33 -17.54
N ASP A 135 13.08 -1.60 -17.93
CA ASP A 135 12.27 -2.07 -19.08
C ASP A 135 10.99 -2.77 -18.60
N TRP A 136 10.21 -2.03 -17.79
CA TRP A 136 8.93 -2.49 -17.26
C TRP A 136 7.82 -2.27 -18.29
N ILE A 137 7.22 -3.37 -18.74
CA ILE A 137 6.06 -3.35 -19.62
C ILE A 137 4.80 -3.43 -18.76
N GLN A 138 3.93 -2.42 -18.89
CA GLN A 138 2.63 -2.43 -18.22
C GLN A 138 1.77 -3.56 -18.81
N VAL A 139 1.11 -4.33 -17.93
CA VAL A 139 0.20 -5.39 -18.35
C VAL A 139 -1.10 -4.78 -18.86
N ASP A 140 -1.38 -4.98 -20.13
CA ASP A 140 -2.63 -4.55 -20.75
C ASP A 140 -3.74 -5.57 -20.51
N SER A 141 -4.83 -5.12 -19.88
CA SER A 141 -6.07 -5.90 -19.67
C SER A 141 -5.87 -7.30 -19.03
N PRO A 142 -5.24 -7.40 -17.84
CA PRO A 142 -5.17 -8.67 -17.12
C PRO A 142 -6.58 -9.16 -16.73
N THR A 143 -6.75 -10.48 -16.65
CA THR A 143 -7.96 -11.06 -16.05
C THR A 143 -7.77 -11.07 -14.54
N ILE A 144 -8.49 -10.21 -13.82
CA ILE A 144 -8.44 -10.10 -12.35
C ILE A 144 -9.73 -10.70 -11.78
N THR A 145 -9.60 -11.67 -10.89
CA THR A 145 -10.71 -12.26 -10.14
C THR A 145 -10.58 -11.90 -8.66
N ASP A 146 -11.60 -11.23 -8.11
CA ASP A 146 -11.73 -10.98 -6.68
C ASP A 146 -12.36 -12.21 -5.99
N CYS A 147 -11.67 -12.80 -5.03
CA CYS A 147 -12.16 -13.96 -4.27
C CYS A 147 -13.07 -13.58 -3.09
N GLY A 148 -13.31 -12.29 -2.85
CA GLY A 148 -14.20 -11.75 -1.81
C GLY A 148 -13.61 -11.77 -0.39
N ASN A 149 -12.34 -12.15 -0.25
CA ASN A 149 -11.64 -12.33 1.02
C ASN A 149 -10.27 -11.63 1.01
N GLY A 150 -10.13 -10.56 0.24
CA GLY A 150 -8.87 -9.83 0.06
C GLY A 150 -7.82 -10.55 -0.77
N THR A 151 -8.10 -11.76 -1.26
CA THR A 151 -7.27 -12.44 -2.25
C THR A 151 -7.76 -12.14 -3.67
N TYR A 152 -6.82 -11.82 -4.54
CA TYR A 152 -7.03 -11.60 -5.97
C TYR A 152 -6.20 -12.59 -6.77
N THR A 153 -6.81 -13.25 -7.74
CA THR A 153 -6.08 -14.04 -8.74
C THR A 153 -6.03 -13.29 -10.05
N ILE A 154 -4.85 -13.23 -10.66
CA ILE A 154 -4.57 -12.39 -11.82
C ILE A 154 -3.89 -13.23 -12.88
N VAL A 155 -4.40 -13.18 -14.11
CA VAL A 155 -3.87 -13.95 -15.24
C VAL A 155 -3.62 -13.03 -16.44
N PHE A 156 -2.44 -13.17 -17.05
CA PHE A 156 -2.08 -12.46 -18.28
C PHE A 156 -0.97 -13.20 -19.04
N ASN A 157 -0.66 -12.74 -20.26
CA ASN A 157 0.48 -13.23 -21.02
C ASN A 157 1.59 -12.17 -21.01
N ALA A 158 2.82 -12.60 -20.75
CA ALA A 158 4.02 -11.77 -20.82
C ALA A 158 4.90 -12.24 -21.97
N ASP A 159 5.39 -11.30 -22.77
CA ASP A 159 6.42 -11.56 -23.78
C ASP A 159 7.76 -11.00 -23.29
N THR A 160 8.76 -11.86 -23.14
CA THR A 160 10.07 -11.51 -22.56
C THR A 160 11.18 -11.60 -23.61
N GLN A 161 12.29 -10.88 -23.45
CA GLN A 161 13.36 -10.83 -24.45
C GLN A 161 13.91 -12.22 -24.82
N THR A 162 14.00 -13.12 -23.85
CA THR A 162 14.44 -14.49 -24.07
C THR A 162 13.58 -15.48 -23.30
N ARG A 163 13.44 -16.69 -23.84
CA ARG A 163 12.71 -17.79 -23.19
C ARG A 163 13.19 -18.08 -21.76
N THR A 164 14.49 -17.90 -21.51
CA THR A 164 15.14 -18.19 -20.21
C THR A 164 15.25 -16.98 -19.29
N ALA A 165 14.78 -15.81 -19.69
CA ALA A 165 14.81 -14.63 -18.84
C ALA A 165 13.97 -14.91 -17.57
N PRO A 166 14.47 -14.60 -16.36
CA PRO A 166 13.63 -14.56 -15.17
C PRO A 166 12.42 -13.64 -15.41
N LEU A 167 11.28 -13.97 -14.83
CA LEU A 167 10.10 -13.12 -14.91
C LEU A 167 9.92 -12.38 -13.59
N HIS A 168 10.18 -11.07 -13.61
CA HIS A 168 9.88 -10.18 -12.50
C HIS A 168 8.57 -9.44 -12.76
N ILE A 169 7.78 -9.25 -11.71
CA ILE A 169 6.53 -8.52 -11.74
C ILE A 169 6.53 -7.41 -10.70
N SER A 170 5.84 -6.32 -11.01
CA SER A 170 5.54 -5.23 -10.09
C SER A 170 4.03 -5.13 -9.98
N THR A 171 3.51 -5.25 -8.76
CA THR A 171 2.09 -5.14 -8.47
C THR A 171 1.87 -3.89 -7.62
N GLN A 172 0.97 -3.04 -8.09
CA GLN A 172 0.57 -1.83 -7.41
C GLN A 172 -0.91 -1.93 -7.07
N VAL A 173 -1.26 -1.55 -5.85
CA VAL A 173 -2.62 -1.64 -5.32
C VAL A 173 -2.99 -0.32 -4.69
N HIS A 174 -4.20 0.16 -4.97
CA HIS A 174 -4.90 1.08 -4.10
C HIS A 174 -6.00 0.32 -3.37
N ASP A 175 -6.02 0.40 -2.05
CA ASP A 175 -7.13 -0.15 -1.27
C ASP A 175 -8.40 0.72 -1.39
N MET A 176 -9.51 0.30 -0.78
CA MET A 176 -10.76 1.08 -0.78
C MET A 176 -10.67 2.45 -0.08
N ARG A 177 -9.57 2.74 0.62
CA ARG A 177 -9.29 4.02 1.29
C ARG A 177 -8.33 4.89 0.47
N ASP A 178 -8.02 4.46 -0.77
CA ASP A 178 -7.07 5.09 -1.70
C ASP A 178 -5.62 5.07 -1.18
N VAL A 179 -5.27 4.10 -0.32
CA VAL A 179 -3.90 3.90 0.13
C VAL A 179 -3.14 3.11 -0.92
N PHE A 180 -2.11 3.73 -1.48
CA PHE A 180 -1.20 3.11 -2.44
C PHE A 180 -0.15 2.21 -1.75
N VAL A 181 0.05 1.01 -2.29
CA VAL A 181 1.16 0.11 -1.92
C VAL A 181 1.67 -0.63 -3.16
N MET A 182 2.97 -0.95 -3.16
CA MET A 182 3.63 -1.68 -4.23
C MET A 182 4.46 -2.83 -3.66
N ALA A 183 4.54 -3.92 -4.41
CA ALA A 183 5.47 -5.02 -4.17
C ALA A 183 5.95 -5.58 -5.50
N ASN A 184 7.23 -5.93 -5.55
CA ASN A 184 7.81 -6.66 -6.66
C ASN A 184 8.00 -8.12 -6.26
N ALA A 185 7.82 -9.03 -7.21
CA ALA A 185 8.02 -10.46 -6.99
C ALA A 185 8.73 -11.09 -8.19
N THR A 186 9.43 -12.19 -7.94
CA THR A 186 9.98 -13.05 -9.00
C THR A 186 9.08 -14.25 -9.18
N CYS A 187 8.58 -14.45 -10.39
CA CYS A 187 7.70 -15.58 -10.68
C CYS A 187 8.49 -16.88 -10.82
N VAL A 188 7.88 -17.99 -10.42
CA VAL A 188 8.46 -19.33 -10.53
C VAL A 188 7.85 -20.09 -11.71
N GLU A 189 8.68 -20.78 -12.49
CA GLU A 189 8.21 -21.64 -13.58
C GLU A 189 7.49 -22.89 -13.04
N VAL A 190 6.35 -23.26 -13.63
CA VAL A 190 5.53 -24.43 -13.26
C VAL A 190 5.22 -25.35 -14.43
#